data_AF-A0A9W9FKW3-F1
#
_entry.id   AF-A0A9W9FKW3-F1
#
_cell.length_a   1.000
_cell.length_b   1.000
_cell.length_c   1.000
_cell.angle_alpha   90.00
_cell.angle_beta   90.00
_cell.angle_gamma   90.00
#
_symmetry.space_group_name_H-M   'P 1'
#
loop_
_entity.id
_entity.type
_entity.pdbx_description
1 polymer ?
#
loop_
_entity_poly.entity_id
_entity_poly.type
_entity_poly.pdbx_seq_one_letter_code
_entity_poly.pdbx_strand_id
1 'polypeptide(L)' 'MFLRLPYPKMFMFGDENSGLSYLGRLAGDGVELAEIVASGHFPMDSNPIEMFRRNARFLDTISLGEGGSK' A
#
# COMPACT_ATOMS: atom_id res chain seq x y z
N MET A 1 -13.36 5.56 -8.79
CA MET A 1 -13.32 4.30 -9.55
C MET A 1 -12.42 3.27 -8.86
N PHE A 2 -11.15 3.60 -8.54
CA PHE A 2 -10.21 2.71 -7.82
C PHE A 2 -10.74 2.12 -6.50
N LEU A 3 -11.28 2.94 -5.60
CA LEU A 3 -11.71 2.50 -4.27
C LEU A 3 -12.87 1.50 -4.30
N ARG A 4 -13.65 1.49 -5.39
CA ARG A 4 -14.80 0.59 -5.57
C ARG A 4 -14.43 -0.79 -6.11
N LEU A 5 -13.15 -1.04 -6.43
CA LEU A 5 -12.71 -2.36 -6.87
C LEU A 5 -12.78 -3.37 -5.71
N PRO A 6 -13.23 -4.62 -5.94
CA PRO A 6 -13.43 -5.63 -4.89
C PRO A 6 -12.13 -6.37 -4.52
N TYR A 7 -10.97 -5.77 -4.78
CA TYR A 7 -9.67 -6.37 -4.49
C TYR A 7 -9.03 -5.69 -3.27
N PRO A 8 -8.14 -6.39 -2.55
CA PRO A 8 -7.23 -5.77 -1.61
C PRO A 8 -6.44 -4.65 -2.29
N LYS A 9 -6.23 -3.54 -1.59
CA LYS A 9 -5.54 -2.35 -2.11
C LYS A 9 -4.49 -1.92 -1.11
N MET A 10 -3.34 -1.53 -1.63
CA MET A 10 -2.28 -0.87 -0.88
C MET A 10 -1.87 0.40 -1.61
N PHE A 11 -1.64 1.47 -0.85
CA PHE A 11 -1.08 2.73 -1.34
C PHE A 11 0.29 2.94 -0.70
N MET A 12 1.33 2.95 -1.53
CA MET A 12 2.70 3.24 -1.08
C MET A 12 3.01 4.72 -1.25
N PHE A 13 3.65 5.31 -0.26
CA PHE A 13 4.12 6.69 -0.29
C PHE A 13 5.46 6.80 0.43
N GLY A 14 6.28 7.75 0.00
CA GLY A 14 7.52 8.06 0.70
C GLY A 14 7.29 8.83 2.01
N ASP A 15 8.22 8.77 2.94
CA ASP A 15 8.17 9.46 4.24
C ASP A 15 8.00 10.99 4.11
N GLU A 16 8.60 11.61 3.09
CA GLU A 16 8.39 13.03 2.75
C GLU A 16 6.92 13.35 2.42
N ASN A 17 6.13 12.34 2.05
CA ASN A 17 4.73 12.43 1.67
C ASN A 17 3.78 11.93 2.78
N SER A 18 4.26 11.72 4.00
CA SER A 18 3.44 11.36 5.17
C SER A 18 2.36 12.39 5.52
N GLY A 19 2.52 13.64 5.05
CA GLY A 19 1.55 14.73 5.24
C GLY A 19 0.42 14.81 4.21
N LEU A 20 0.32 13.88 3.26
CA LEU A 20 -0.73 13.91 2.23
C LEU A 20 -2.13 13.83 2.84
N SER A 21 -2.96 14.84 2.58
CA SER A 21 -4.27 15.04 3.23
C SER A 21 -5.28 13.90 3.00
N TYR A 22 -5.07 13.09 1.96
CA TYR A 22 -5.97 12.00 1.59
C TYR A 22 -5.60 10.64 2.20
N LEU A 23 -4.46 10.51 2.89
CA LEU A 23 -4.04 9.23 3.50
C LEU A 23 -5.09 8.70 4.48
N GLY A 24 -5.63 9.57 5.35
CA GLY A 24 -6.69 9.18 6.29
C GLY A 24 -7.96 8.68 5.59
N ARG A 25 -8.32 9.28 4.44
CA ARG A 25 -9.47 8.81 3.64
C ARG A 25 -9.21 7.44 3.01
N LEU A 26 -8.00 7.22 2.49
CA LEU A 26 -7.63 5.92 1.90
C LEU A 26 -7.68 4.81 2.96
N ALA A 27 -7.10 5.05 4.13
CA ALA A 27 -7.17 4.12 5.26
C ALA A 27 -8.62 3.85 5.70
N GLY A 28 -9.45 4.90 5.81
CA GLY A 28 -10.87 4.76 6.14
C GLY A 28 -11.67 3.92 5.14
N ASP A 29 -11.26 3.92 3.86
CA ASP A 29 -11.88 3.13 2.80
C ASP A 29 -11.23 1.72 2.64
N GLY A 30 -10.44 1.29 3.63
CA GLY A 30 -9.85 -0.06 3.68
C GLY A 30 -8.62 -0.26 2.79
N VAL A 31 -7.96 0.81 2.38
CA VAL A 31 -6.67 0.75 1.67
C VAL A 31 -5.54 0.64 2.69
N GLU A 32 -4.66 -0.36 2.53
CA GLU A 32 -3.45 -0.47 3.34
C GLU A 32 -2.49 0.68 2.99
N LEU A 33 -1.99 1.36 4.02
CA LEU A 33 -1.02 2.44 3.85
C LEU A 33 0.39 1.91 4.11
N ALA A 34 1.27 2.07 3.12
CA ALA A 34 2.65 1.61 3.20
C ALA A 34 3.64 2.77 3.01
N GLU A 35 4.13 3.31 4.13
CA GLU A 35 5.22 4.28 4.11
C GLU A 35 6.55 3.61 3.73
N ILE A 36 7.26 4.22 2.79
CA ILE A 36 8.60 3.81 2.36
C ILE A 36 9.59 4.84 2.88
N VAL A 37 10.47 4.43 3.79
CA VAL A 37 11.45 5.30 4.41
C VAL A 37 12.52 5.77 3.42
N ALA A 38 13.02 6.99 3.61
CA ALA A 38 13.99 7.64 2.73
C ALA A 38 13.50 7.69 1.27
N SER A 39 12.26 8.12 1.08
CA SER A 39 11.62 8.19 -0.24
C SER A 39 10.75 9.43 -0.38
N GLY A 40 10.75 10.00 -1.59
CA GLY A 40 9.87 11.07 -1.98
C GLY A 40 8.66 10.57 -2.77
N HIS A 41 8.44 11.16 -3.94
CA HIS A 41 7.29 10.88 -4.81
C HIS A 41 7.34 9.49 -5.46
N PHE A 42 8.54 8.96 -5.74
CA PHE A 42 8.72 7.68 -6.44
C PHE A 42 9.52 6.69 -5.57
N PRO A 43 8.84 5.89 -4.73
CA PRO A 43 9.50 4.88 -3.90
C PRO A 43 10.35 3.87 -4.67
N MET A 44 9.97 3.58 -5.91
CA MET A 44 10.73 2.72 -6.82
C MET A 44 12.12 3.27 -7.17
N ASP A 45 12.29 4.60 -7.21
CA ASP A 45 13.57 5.22 -7.54
C ASP A 45 14.42 5.45 -6.28
N SER A 46 13.77 5.80 -5.17
CA SER A 46 14.46 6.15 -3.92
C SER A 46 14.82 4.94 -3.06
N ASN A 47 13.89 4.00 -2.88
CA ASN A 47 14.10 2.81 -2.05
C ASN A 47 13.33 1.60 -2.61
N PRO A 48 13.76 1.09 -3.80
CA PRO A 48 13.09 -0.03 -4.45
C PRO A 48 13.06 -1.29 -3.58
N ILE A 49 14.08 -1.51 -2.75
CA ILE A 49 14.19 -2.70 -1.90
C ILE A 49 13.04 -2.74 -0.88
N GLU A 50 12.81 -1.66 -0.12
CA GLU A 50 11.70 -1.64 0.84
C GLU A 50 10.34 -1.67 0.13
N MET A 51 10.21 -1.00 -1.02
CA MET A 51 9.00 -1.08 -1.86
C MET A 51 8.69 -2.54 -2.24
N PHE A 52 9.67 -3.30 -2.76
CA PHE A 52 9.47 -4.72 -3.08
C PHE A 52 9.22 -5.57 -1.83
N ARG A 53 9.86 -5.27 -0.69
CA ARG A 53 9.58 -5.94 0.59
C ARG A 53 8.11 -5.78 0.99
N ARG A 54 7.54 -4.59 0.80
CA ARG A 54 6.12 -4.28 1.07
C ARG A 54 5.20 -5.02 0.12
N ASN A 55 5.52 -5.04 -1.17
CA ASN A 55 4.77 -5.84 -2.14
C ASN A 55 4.73 -7.32 -1.76
N ALA A 56 5.86 -7.92 -1.40
CA ALA A 56 5.91 -9.33 -0.98
C ALA A 56 5.01 -9.59 0.24
N ARG A 57 5.12 -8.77 1.30
CA ARG A 57 4.26 -8.89 2.48
C ARG A 57 2.78 -8.76 2.14
N PHE A 58 2.43 -7.82 1.28
CA PHE A 58 1.05 -7.63 0.87
C PHE A 58 0.50 -8.82 0.06
N LEU A 59 1.33 -9.43 -0.80
CA LEU A 59 0.92 -10.66 -1.51
C LEU A 59 0.78 -11.86 -0.57
N ASP A 60 1.63 -11.96 0.47
CA ASP A 60 1.52 -13.00 1.48
C ASP A 60 0.19 -12.90 2.27
N THR A 61 -0.24 -11.68 2.64
CA THR A 61 -1.53 -11.49 3.34
C THR A 61 -2.73 -11.88 2.48
N ILE A 62 -2.65 -11.65 1.17
CA ILE A 62 -3.70 -12.04 0.21
C ILE A 62 -3.70 -13.55 0.00
N SER A 63 -2.53 -14.17 -0.13
CA SER A 63 -2.38 -15.61 -0.38
C SER A 63 -2.89 -16.45 0.79
N LEU A 64 -2.82 -15.93 2.01
CA LEU A 64 -3.41 -16.54 3.20
C LEU A 64 -4.93 -16.31 3.32
N GLY A 65 -5.49 -15.38 2.53
CA GLY A 65 -6.89 -15.00 2.50
C GLY A 65 -7.75 -15.73 1.45
N GLU A 66 -7.14 -16.46 0.50
CA GLU A 66 -7.85 -17.26 -0.53
C GLU A 66 -8.43 -18.58 0.02
N GLY A 67 -8.97 -18.55 1.24
CA GLY A 67 -9.67 -19.65 1.90
C GLY A 67 -11.12 -19.32 2.30
N GLY A 68 -11.69 -18.22 1.81
CA GLY A 68 -12.99 -17.73 2.28
C GLY A 68 -13.86 -17.08 1.21
N SER A 69 -14.49 -17.89 0.36
CA SER A 69 -15.91 -17.75 -0.01
C SER A 69 -16.30 -18.86 -0.99
N LYS A 70 -16.99 -19.88 -0.48
CA LYS A 70 -17.95 -20.69 -1.20
C LYS A 70 -19.20 -20.79 -0.34
#